data_AF-A0A660QU79-F1
#
_entry.id   AF-A0A660QU79-F1
#
_cell.length_a   1.000
_cell.length_b   1.000
_cell.length_c   1.000
_cell.angle_alpha   90.00
_cell.angle_beta   90.00
_cell.angle_gamma   90.00
#
_symmetry.space_group_name_H-M   'P 1'
#
loop_
_entity.id
_entity.type
_entity.pdbx_description
1 polymer ?
#
loop_
_entity_poly.entity_id
_entity_poly.type
_entity_poly.pdbx_seq_one_letter_code
_entity_poly.pdbx_strand_id
1 'polypeptide(L)' 'SKIQAIKANARGFRNFENYRISILFFCGKLELSP' A
#
# COMPACT_ATOMS: atom_id res chain seq x y z
N SER A 1 -8.78 -12.13 8.86
CA SER A 1 -8.03 -11.44 9.95
C SER A 1 -7.32 -10.21 9.40
N LYS A 2 -7.30 -9.08 10.12
CA LYS A 2 -6.75 -7.79 9.62
C LYS A 2 -5.29 -7.90 9.14
N ILE A 3 -4.48 -8.67 9.86
CA ILE A 3 -3.07 -8.93 9.49
C ILE A 3 -2.96 -9.63 8.12
N GLN A 4 -3.88 -10.55 7.80
CA GLN A 4 -3.88 -11.23 6.51
C GLN A 4 -4.25 -10.29 5.36
N ALA A 5 -5.15 -9.33 5.60
CA ALA A 5 -5.51 -8.32 4.61
C ALA A 5 -4.31 -7.41 4.30
N ILE A 6 -3.58 -6.95 5.31
CA ILE A 6 -2.34 -6.16 5.14
C ILE A 6 -1.32 -6.94 4.32
N LYS A 7 -1.08 -8.20 4.68
CA LYS A 7 -0.15 -9.08 3.96
C LYS A 7 -0.57 -9.31 2.51
N ALA A 8 -1.86 -9.50 2.23
CA ALA A 8 -2.36 -9.68 0.88
C ALA A 8 -2.16 -8.43 0.01
N ASN A 9 -2.44 -7.24 0.57
CA ASN A 9 -2.23 -5.96 -0.12
C ASN A 9 -0.74 -5.67 -0.37
N ALA A 10 0.16 -6.12 0.51
CA ALA A 10 1.60 -5.93 0.35
C ALA A 10 2.23 -6.78 -0.78
N ARG A 11 1.56 -7.84 -1.26
CA ARG A 11 2.14 -8.79 -2.25
C ARG A 11 2.50 -8.17 -3.60
N GLY A 12 1.87 -7.05 -3.97
CA GLY A 12 2.17 -6.33 -5.22
C GLY A 12 3.36 -5.38 -5.13
N PHE A 13 3.91 -5.15 -3.94
CA PHE A 13 4.98 -4.19 -3.71
C PHE A 13 6.34 -4.89 -3.67
N ARG A 14 7.22 -4.50 -4.60
CA ARG A 14 8.60 -5.00 -4.64
C ARG A 14 9.48 -4.41 -3.53
N ASN A 15 9.12 -3.23 -3.03
CA ASN A 15 9.84 -2.51 -1.98
C ASN A 15 8.88 -2.01 -0.89
N PHE A 16 9.33 -2.07 0.36
CA PHE A 16 8.56 -1.58 1.51
C PHE A 16 8.28 -0.07 1.42
N GLU A 17 9.21 0.70 0.86
CA GLU A 17 9.05 2.13 0.64
C GLU A 17 7.85 2.45 -0.26
N ASN A 18 7.72 1.73 -1.39
CA ASN A 18 6.57 1.90 -2.29
C ASN A 18 5.25 1.47 -1.63
N TYR A 19 5.27 0.44 -0.79
CA TYR A 19 4.09 0.03 -0.02
C TYR A 19 3.66 1.12 0.96
N ARG A 20 4.62 1.71 1.67
CA ARG A 20 4.38 2.83 2.60
C ARG A 20 3.79 4.04 1.88
N ILE A 21 4.34 4.41 0.72
CA ILE A 21 3.83 5.50 -0.10
C ILE A 21 2.39 5.18 -0.52
N SER A 22 2.11 4.00 -1.04
CA SER A 22 0.75 3.62 -1.45
C SER A 22 -0.27 3.66 -0.30
N ILE A 23 0.10 3.27 0.92
CA ILE A 23 -0.78 3.39 2.09
C ILE A 23 -1.09 4.86 2.40
N LEU A 24 -0.10 5.74 2.33
CA LEU A 24 -0.30 7.17 2.59
C LEU A 24 -1.25 7.79 1.58
N PHE A 25 -1.11 7.46 0.30
CA PHE A 25 -1.98 7.95 -0.77
C PHE A 25 -3.39 7.33 -0.70
N PHE A 26 -3.50 6.04 -0.37
CA PHE A 26 -4.78 5.35 -0.15
C PHE A 26 -5.58 6.00 1.01
N CYS A 27 -4.92 6.26 2.14
CA CYS A 27 -5.54 6.93 3.29
C CYS A 27 -5.86 8.40 2.99
N GLY A 28 -5.01 9.08 2.22
CA GLY A 28 -5.18 10.48 1.83
C GLY A 28 -6.14 10.70 0.65
N LYS A 29 -6.67 9.64 0.03
CA LYS A 29 -7.42 9.68 -1.24
C LYS A 29 -6.71 10.49 -2.33
N LEU A 30 -5.39 10.40 -2.34
CA LEU A 30 -4.54 11.12 -3.28
C LEU A 30 -4.21 10.17 -4.44
N GLU A 31 -4.31 10.65 -5.68
CA GLU A 31 -3.95 9.85 -6.85
C GLU A 31 -2.43 9.66 -6.93
N LEU A 32 -2.01 8.40 -7.08
CA LEU A 32 -0.63 8.08 -7.41
C LEU A 32 -0.46 8.33 -8.91
N SER A 33 0.14 9.46 -9.29
CA SER A 33 0.47 9.73 -10.69
C SER A 33 1.60 8.79 -11.17
N PRO A 34 1.48 8.19 -12.37
CA PRO A 34 2.41 7.18 -12.90
C PRO A 34 3.80 7.73 -13.23
#